data_AF-A0A536ABX2-F1
#
_entry.id   AF-A0A536ABX2-F1
#
_cell.length_a   1.000
_cell.length_b   1.000
_cell.length_c   1.000
_cell.angle_alpha   90.00
_cell.angle_beta   90.00
_cell.angle_gamma   90.00
#
_symmetry.space_group_name_H-M   'P 1'
#
loop_
_entity.id
_entity.type
_entity.pdbx_description
1 polymer ?
#
loop_
_entity_poly.entity_id
_entity_poly.type
_entity_poly.pdbx_seq_one_letter_code
_entity_poly.pdbx_strand_id
1 'polypeptide(L)'
;MTPTDENAREVEESRESYREWLSGPESFLAAVARHELPVGQSLRFGVKGDVELPEAGAMVTIAATDDGFRVDGFKRGPGMVRLGRYRLRLSHQNAPAVVVIDPDAKRERLAPRWFPYAPGLRFILSLEPDPEKIALESTRERDRSAERVGWFTFSLEGRECRVAAIRLLEPGVPEDSLQILFKDRTNGRESYHIGRYLDLDPLEDGGYLVDFNRSYNPACAFSPHYNCPVPPPENRLVVAIRAGEMMPEP
;
A
#
# COMPACT_ATOMS: atom_id res chain seq x y z
N MET A 1 16.16 25.36 15.40
CA MET A 1 15.03 24.71 14.70
C MET A 1 14.14 24.11 15.77
N THR A 2 12.84 24.34 15.76
CA THR A 2 11.93 23.76 16.77
C THR A 2 11.64 22.29 16.44
N PRO A 3 11.22 21.44 17.39
CA PRO A 3 10.81 20.07 17.09
C PRO A 3 9.68 19.99 16.04
N THR A 4 8.82 21.00 15.96
CA THR A 4 7.78 21.08 14.93
C THR A 4 8.38 21.31 13.55
N ASP A 5 9.38 22.18 13.44
CA ASP A 5 10.08 22.44 12.17
C ASP A 5 10.82 21.20 11.67
N GLU A 6 11.41 20.43 12.59
CA GLU A 6 12.11 19.19 12.25
C GLU A 6 11.15 18.11 11.72
N ASN A 7 10.03 17.87 12.42
CA ASN A 7 9.01 16.93 11.95
C ASN A 7 8.44 17.33 10.58
N ALA A 8 8.20 18.63 10.37
CA ALA A 8 7.73 19.14 9.09
C ALA A 8 8.76 18.87 7.97
N ARG A 9 10.05 19.14 8.24
CA ARG A 9 11.15 18.87 7.30
C ARG A 9 11.23 17.38 6.93
N GLU A 10 11.18 16.48 7.90
CA GLU A 10 11.21 15.03 7.65
C GLU A 10 10.04 14.58 6.75
N VAL A 11 8.85 15.11 7.00
CA VAL A 11 7.68 14.83 6.17
C VAL A 11 7.88 15.33 4.74
N GLU A 12 8.40 16.56 4.55
CA GLU A 12 8.66 17.08 3.19
C GLU A 12 9.76 16.29 2.46
N GLU A 13 10.84 15.90 3.15
CA GLU A 13 11.89 15.04 2.57
C GLU A 13 11.35 13.69 2.12
N SER A 14 10.46 13.09 2.91
CA SER A 14 9.75 11.86 2.54
C SER A 14 8.85 12.07 1.30
N ARG A 15 8.12 13.19 1.23
CA ARG A 15 7.26 13.54 0.08
C ARG A 15 8.06 13.72 -1.20
N GLU A 16 9.22 14.37 -1.13
CA GLU A 16 10.12 14.54 -2.27
C GLU A 16 10.69 13.21 -2.74
N SER A 17 11.17 12.39 -1.80
CA SER A 17 11.68 11.04 -2.08
C SER A 17 10.60 10.16 -2.75
N TYR A 18 9.36 10.22 -2.26
CA TYR A 18 8.25 9.50 -2.86
C TYR A 18 7.90 10.01 -4.27
N ARG A 19 7.93 11.33 -4.49
CA ARG A 19 7.67 11.93 -5.81
C ARG A 19 8.71 11.46 -6.83
N GLU A 20 9.98 11.45 -6.45
CA GLU A 20 11.06 10.92 -7.29
C GLU A 20 10.83 9.44 -7.59
N TRP A 21 10.59 8.63 -6.56
CA TRP A 21 10.32 7.19 -6.73
C TRP A 21 9.11 6.92 -7.64
N LEU A 22 8.01 7.67 -7.47
CA LEU A 22 6.79 7.47 -8.25
C LEU A 22 6.99 7.81 -9.74
N SER A 23 7.90 8.73 -10.05
CA SER A 23 8.33 9.00 -11.43
C SER A 23 9.30 7.95 -11.99
N GLY A 24 9.87 7.11 -11.11
CA GLY A 24 10.90 6.13 -11.42
C GLY A 24 10.42 4.91 -12.20
N PRO A 25 11.34 4.01 -12.60
CA PRO A 25 11.07 2.88 -13.49
C PRO A 25 10.29 1.72 -12.84
N GLU A 26 10.27 1.65 -11.52
CA GLU A 26 9.64 0.53 -10.77
C GLU A 26 8.35 0.95 -10.06
N SER A 27 7.82 2.14 -10.37
CA SER A 27 6.69 2.73 -9.69
C SER A 27 5.34 2.14 -10.11
N PHE A 28 4.29 2.52 -9.39
CA PHE A 28 2.92 2.13 -9.73
C PHE A 28 2.50 2.61 -11.12
N LEU A 29 2.97 3.79 -11.55
CA LEU A 29 2.67 4.36 -12.86
C LEU A 29 3.30 3.58 -14.02
N ALA A 30 4.32 2.76 -13.74
CA ALA A 30 4.98 1.91 -14.72
C ALA A 30 4.32 0.53 -14.87
N ALA A 31 3.30 0.21 -14.06
CA ALA A 31 2.56 -1.04 -14.20
C ALA A 31 1.71 -1.01 -15.47
N VAL A 32 1.81 -2.06 -16.30
CA VAL A 32 1.14 -2.17 -17.61
C VAL A 32 0.18 -3.34 -17.71
N ALA A 33 0.31 -4.33 -16.82
CA ALA A 33 -0.58 -5.48 -16.80
C ALA A 33 -0.63 -6.13 -15.41
N ARG A 34 -1.71 -6.85 -15.16
CA ARG A 34 -1.84 -7.78 -14.04
C ARG A 34 -2.34 -9.11 -14.58
N HIS A 35 -1.67 -10.19 -14.21
CA HIS A 35 -2.07 -11.56 -14.51
C HIS A 35 -2.40 -12.26 -13.21
N GLU A 36 -3.67 -12.63 -13.03
CA GLU A 36 -4.06 -13.48 -11.90
C GLU A 36 -3.37 -14.84 -12.05
N LEU A 37 -2.86 -15.38 -10.95
CA LEU A 37 -2.12 -16.62 -10.90
C LEU A 37 -2.59 -17.44 -9.70
N PRO A 38 -3.76 -18.12 -9.79
CA PRO A 38 -4.28 -18.92 -8.69
C PRO A 38 -3.25 -19.93 -8.17
N VAL A 39 -3.29 -20.23 -6.86
CA VAL A 39 -2.39 -21.20 -6.24
C VAL A 39 -2.43 -22.54 -6.99
N GLY A 40 -1.23 -23.10 -7.23
CA GLY A 40 -1.05 -24.33 -7.99
C GLY A 40 -0.96 -24.15 -9.50
N GLN A 41 -1.19 -22.94 -10.02
CA GLN A 41 -1.00 -22.61 -11.44
C GLN A 41 0.38 -22.00 -11.69
N SER A 42 0.79 -22.05 -12.96
CA SER A 42 2.01 -21.41 -13.47
C SER A 42 1.76 -20.69 -14.78
N LEU A 43 2.56 -19.65 -15.03
CA LEU A 43 2.61 -18.90 -16.29
C LEU A 43 4.06 -18.65 -16.67
N ARG A 44 4.34 -18.68 -17.97
CA ARG A 44 5.64 -18.30 -18.54
C ARG A 44 5.60 -16.85 -19.00
N PHE A 45 6.49 -16.02 -18.48
CA PHE A 45 6.64 -14.61 -18.84
C PHE A 45 7.91 -14.43 -19.65
N GLY A 46 7.86 -13.70 -20.76
CA GLY A 46 9.05 -13.43 -21.58
C GLY A 46 8.85 -13.68 -23.06
N VAL A 47 9.96 -13.84 -23.77
CA VAL A 47 9.96 -14.13 -25.21
C VAL A 47 9.30 -15.49 -25.46
N LYS A 48 8.23 -15.52 -26.26
CA LYS A 48 7.42 -16.74 -26.54
C LYS A 48 6.83 -17.40 -25.29
N GLY A 49 6.59 -16.64 -24.23
CA GLY A 49 5.87 -17.08 -23.04
C GLY A 49 4.35 -17.11 -23.25
N ASP A 50 3.62 -17.56 -22.22
CA ASP A 50 2.16 -17.43 -22.14
C ASP A 50 1.76 -15.95 -22.00
N VAL A 51 2.60 -15.19 -21.30
CA VAL A 51 2.58 -13.72 -21.27
C VAL A 51 3.79 -13.21 -22.06
N GLU A 52 3.52 -12.70 -23.25
CA GLU A 52 4.56 -12.29 -24.18
C GLU A 52 5.16 -10.94 -23.78
N LEU A 53 6.48 -10.93 -23.55
CA LEU A 53 7.26 -9.75 -23.24
C LEU A 53 8.46 -9.71 -24.21
N PRO A 54 8.30 -9.13 -25.42
CA PRO A 54 9.30 -9.25 -26.49
C PRO A 54 10.69 -8.72 -26.13
N GLU A 55 10.75 -7.62 -25.36
CA GLU A 55 11.99 -6.96 -24.95
C GLU A 55 12.63 -7.59 -23.69
N ALA A 56 12.14 -8.75 -23.25
CA ALA A 56 12.64 -9.45 -22.07
C ALA A 56 14.01 -10.08 -22.31
N GLY A 57 14.31 -10.47 -23.56
CA GLY A 57 15.51 -11.22 -23.95
C GLY A 57 15.58 -12.67 -23.42
N ALA A 58 14.69 -13.05 -22.50
CA ALA A 58 14.59 -14.37 -21.89
C ALA A 58 13.14 -14.68 -21.49
N MET A 59 12.93 -15.87 -20.93
CA MET A 59 11.66 -16.32 -20.40
C MET A 59 11.85 -16.93 -19.02
N VAL A 60 10.87 -16.74 -18.14
CA VAL A 60 10.84 -17.25 -16.76
C VAL A 60 9.49 -17.92 -16.51
N THR A 61 9.48 -19.04 -15.79
CA THR A 61 8.25 -19.68 -15.31
C THR A 61 7.96 -19.26 -13.89
N ILE A 62 6.79 -18.69 -13.65
CA ILE A 62 6.32 -18.31 -12.31
C ILE A 62 5.14 -19.18 -11.93
N ALA A 63 5.21 -19.84 -10.79
CA ALA A 63 4.11 -20.60 -10.20
C ALA A 63 3.71 -20.01 -8.85
N ALA A 64 2.42 -19.99 -8.54
CA ALA A 64 1.93 -19.58 -7.21
C ALA A 64 1.84 -20.78 -6.26
N THR A 65 2.29 -20.60 -5.02
CA THR A 65 2.15 -21.54 -3.90
C THR A 65 1.29 -20.92 -2.81
N ASP A 66 0.85 -21.66 -1.81
CA ASP A 66 0.02 -21.11 -0.71
C ASP A 66 0.73 -20.02 0.09
N ASP A 67 2.06 -20.07 0.14
CA ASP A 67 2.92 -19.21 0.96
C ASP A 67 3.84 -18.29 0.13
N GLY A 68 3.60 -18.18 -1.19
CA GLY A 68 4.46 -17.40 -2.07
C GLY A 68 4.48 -17.90 -3.51
N PHE A 69 5.68 -18.06 -4.05
CA PHE A 69 5.89 -18.37 -5.47
C PHE A 69 7.05 -19.32 -5.69
N ARG A 70 7.10 -19.89 -6.89
CA ARG A 70 8.32 -20.46 -7.47
C ARG A 70 8.68 -19.72 -8.74
N VAL A 71 9.96 -19.40 -8.89
CA VAL A 71 10.52 -18.78 -10.11
C VAL A 71 11.55 -19.76 -10.67
N ASP A 72 11.27 -20.30 -11.86
CA ASP A 72 12.03 -21.41 -12.47
C ASP A 72 12.25 -22.58 -11.51
N GLY A 73 11.22 -22.91 -10.73
CA GLY A 73 11.24 -24.00 -9.75
C GLY A 73 11.82 -23.66 -8.39
N PHE A 74 12.51 -22.51 -8.23
CA PHE A 74 13.09 -22.07 -6.96
C PHE A 74 12.06 -21.32 -6.12
N LYS A 75 11.96 -21.67 -4.83
CA LYS A 75 11.07 -20.99 -3.88
C LYS A 75 11.43 -19.50 -3.79
N ARG A 76 10.42 -18.64 -3.83
CA ARG A 76 10.54 -17.19 -3.70
C ARG A 76 9.33 -16.62 -2.98
N GLY A 77 9.54 -15.65 -2.09
CA GLY A 77 8.45 -14.87 -1.52
C GLY A 77 7.88 -13.85 -2.50
N PRO A 78 6.81 -13.15 -2.12
CA PRO A 78 6.37 -11.93 -2.81
C PRO A 78 7.52 -10.92 -2.93
N GLY A 79 7.49 -10.11 -3.99
CA GLY A 79 8.57 -9.18 -4.28
C GLY A 79 8.77 -8.96 -5.77
N MET A 80 9.97 -8.57 -6.17
CA MET A 80 10.27 -8.21 -7.57
C MET A 80 11.18 -9.24 -8.24
N VAL A 81 10.87 -9.60 -9.48
CA VAL A 81 11.74 -10.36 -10.40
C VAL A 81 12.10 -9.46 -11.57
N ARG A 82 13.39 -9.34 -11.89
CA ARG A 82 13.85 -8.64 -13.10
C ARG A 82 13.84 -9.59 -14.28
N LEU A 83 13.32 -9.13 -15.41
CA LEU A 83 13.32 -9.89 -16.66
C LEU A 83 13.57 -8.92 -17.82
N GLY A 84 14.84 -8.80 -18.23
CA GLY A 84 15.27 -7.75 -19.15
C GLY A 84 14.91 -6.37 -18.60
N ARG A 85 14.24 -5.55 -19.42
CA ARG A 85 13.76 -4.23 -18.98
C ARG A 85 12.59 -4.31 -18.00
N TYR A 86 11.79 -5.37 -18.06
CA TYR A 86 10.58 -5.51 -17.26
C TYR A 86 10.90 -5.78 -15.79
N ARG A 87 9.92 -5.48 -14.93
CA ARG A 87 9.85 -5.99 -13.57
C ARG A 87 8.55 -6.76 -13.40
N LEU A 88 8.64 -7.96 -12.83
CA LEU A 88 7.50 -8.79 -12.49
C LEU A 88 7.32 -8.72 -10.99
N ARG A 89 6.31 -7.99 -10.53
CA ARG A 89 5.96 -7.92 -9.11
C ARG A 89 5.08 -9.12 -8.77
N LEU A 90 5.62 -10.01 -7.96
CA LEU A 90 4.93 -11.15 -7.39
C LEU A 90 4.11 -10.68 -6.19
N SER A 91 2.78 -10.69 -6.33
CA SER A 91 1.85 -10.19 -5.33
C SER A 91 0.99 -11.35 -4.84
N HIS A 92 1.17 -11.81 -3.59
CA HIS A 92 0.41 -12.95 -3.08
C HIS A 92 -0.97 -12.56 -2.58
N GLN A 93 -1.06 -11.75 -1.52
CA GLN A 93 -2.33 -11.18 -1.02
C GLN A 93 -3.47 -12.20 -0.77
N ASN A 94 -3.14 -13.49 -0.63
CA ASN A 94 -4.07 -14.62 -0.64
C ASN A 94 -4.93 -14.74 -1.93
N ALA A 95 -4.56 -14.01 -2.98
CA ALA A 95 -5.10 -14.01 -4.33
C ALA A 95 -3.94 -13.71 -5.30
N PRO A 96 -3.06 -14.71 -5.56
CA PRO A 96 -1.75 -14.42 -6.13
C PRO A 96 -1.85 -13.94 -7.57
N ALA A 97 -0.95 -13.02 -7.93
CA ALA A 97 -0.87 -12.43 -9.25
C ALA A 97 0.55 -11.94 -9.55
N VAL A 98 0.81 -11.74 -10.83
CA VAL A 98 2.00 -11.07 -11.33
C VAL A 98 1.60 -9.74 -11.97
N VAL A 99 2.09 -8.64 -11.40
CA VAL A 99 1.97 -7.31 -12.01
C VAL A 99 3.21 -7.07 -12.88
N VAL A 100 3.00 -6.82 -14.17
CA VAL A 100 4.07 -6.47 -15.11
C VAL A 100 4.28 -4.97 -15.05
N ILE A 101 5.53 -4.58 -14.83
CA ILE A 101 5.98 -3.19 -14.82
C ILE A 101 6.96 -3.02 -15.99
N ASP A 102 6.67 -2.06 -16.87
CA ASP A 102 7.50 -1.73 -18.03
C ASP A 102 8.00 -0.29 -17.92
N PRO A 103 9.29 -0.08 -17.61
CA PRO A 103 9.87 1.25 -17.51
C PRO A 103 9.74 2.10 -18.78
N ASP A 104 9.68 1.49 -19.95
CA ASP A 104 9.68 2.21 -21.23
C ASP A 104 8.26 2.41 -21.79
N ALA A 105 7.24 1.83 -21.15
CA ALA A 105 5.87 2.02 -21.59
C ALA A 105 5.43 3.47 -21.42
N LYS A 106 4.53 3.91 -22.31
CA LYS A 106 3.85 5.19 -22.15
C LYS A 106 3.02 5.15 -20.87
N ARG A 107 3.20 6.15 -20.01
CA ARG A 107 2.52 6.25 -18.71
C ARG A 107 1.58 7.44 -18.69
N GLU A 108 0.52 7.30 -17.92
CA GLU A 108 -0.24 8.46 -17.48
C GLU A 108 0.65 9.33 -16.60
N ARG A 109 0.47 10.64 -16.72
CA ARG A 109 1.06 11.57 -15.77
C ARG A 109 0.03 11.69 -14.66
N LEU A 110 0.36 11.19 -13.49
CA LEU A 110 -0.38 11.42 -12.27
C LEU A 110 0.62 11.89 -11.23
N ALA A 111 0.41 13.09 -10.71
CA ALA A 111 1.24 13.68 -9.69
C ALA A 111 0.62 13.41 -8.29
N PRO A 112 1.43 13.00 -7.31
CA PRO A 112 1.00 12.93 -5.93
C PRO A 112 0.86 14.36 -5.39
N ARG A 113 -0.18 14.57 -4.58
CA ARG A 113 -0.49 15.84 -3.93
C ARG A 113 -0.61 15.60 -2.43
N TRP A 114 -0.27 16.59 -1.62
CA TRP A 114 -0.37 16.50 -0.17
C TRP A 114 -1.07 17.72 0.39
N PHE A 115 -1.77 17.52 1.51
CA PHE A 115 -2.15 18.62 2.38
C PHE A 115 -0.90 19.25 3.02
N PRO A 116 -0.94 20.55 3.36
CA PRO A 116 0.10 21.16 4.18
C PRO A 116 0.36 20.36 5.46
N TYR A 117 1.59 20.40 5.95
CA TYR A 117 1.92 19.77 7.22
C TYR A 117 1.04 20.32 8.35
N ALA A 118 0.44 19.42 9.12
CA ALA A 118 -0.51 19.71 10.18
C ALA A 118 -0.01 19.09 11.51
N PRO A 119 0.68 19.87 12.37
CA PRO A 119 1.26 19.32 13.60
C PRO A 119 0.20 18.81 14.58
N GLY A 120 -1.02 19.36 14.54
CA GLY A 120 -2.15 18.90 15.37
C GLY A 120 -2.74 17.55 14.95
N LEU A 121 -2.25 16.93 13.87
CA LEU A 121 -2.64 15.60 13.39
C LEU A 121 -1.52 14.56 13.56
N ARG A 122 -0.56 14.87 14.44
CA ARG A 122 0.49 13.97 14.89
C ARG A 122 0.23 13.61 16.35
N PHE A 123 0.10 12.31 16.63
CA PHE A 123 -0.23 11.80 17.96
C PHE A 123 0.77 10.73 18.39
N ILE A 124 1.07 10.70 19.69
CA ILE A 124 1.70 9.54 20.34
C ILE A 124 0.59 8.86 21.14
N LEU A 125 0.21 7.65 20.73
CA LEU A 125 -0.94 6.95 21.27
C LEU A 125 -0.53 5.56 21.77
N SER A 126 -1.16 5.11 22.85
CA SER A 126 -1.07 3.73 23.29
C SER A 126 -2.10 2.88 22.56
N LEU A 127 -1.70 1.67 22.16
CA LEU A 127 -2.60 0.71 21.55
C LEU A 127 -3.44 0.04 22.63
N GLU A 128 -4.76 0.14 22.53
CA GLU A 128 -5.73 -0.63 23.33
C GLU A 128 -5.92 -2.01 22.67
N PRO A 129 -5.37 -3.11 23.21
CA PRO A 129 -5.40 -4.40 22.53
C PRO A 129 -6.82 -4.97 22.45
N ASP A 130 -7.20 -5.45 21.27
CA ASP A 130 -8.48 -6.10 21.02
C ASP A 130 -8.34 -6.95 19.74
N PRO A 131 -7.63 -8.10 19.83
CA PRO A 131 -7.28 -8.90 18.68
C PRO A 131 -8.49 -9.65 18.12
N GLU A 132 -8.79 -9.45 16.84
CA GLU A 132 -9.86 -10.14 16.13
C GLU A 132 -9.46 -10.41 14.67
N LYS A 133 -9.66 -11.64 14.19
CA LYS A 133 -9.52 -11.96 12.77
C LYS A 133 -10.68 -11.35 11.99
N ILE A 134 -10.36 -10.57 10.97
CA ILE A 134 -11.33 -9.90 10.11
C ILE A 134 -11.05 -10.21 8.65
N ALA A 135 -12.08 -10.03 7.82
CA ALA A 135 -11.96 -10.05 6.37
C ALA A 135 -12.14 -8.62 5.86
N LEU A 136 -11.13 -8.11 5.15
CA LEU A 136 -11.20 -6.81 4.51
C LEU A 136 -11.70 -6.99 3.07
N GLU A 137 -12.69 -6.19 2.68
CA GLU A 137 -13.06 -6.07 1.27
C GLU A 137 -11.83 -5.64 0.44
N SER A 138 -11.83 -5.95 -0.85
CA SER A 138 -10.76 -5.58 -1.76
C SER A 138 -11.31 -4.90 -3.01
N THR A 139 -10.46 -4.12 -3.68
CA THR A 139 -10.79 -3.46 -4.96
C THR A 139 -10.90 -4.42 -6.14
N ARG A 140 -10.56 -5.70 -5.94
CA ARG A 140 -10.83 -6.81 -6.85
C ARG A 140 -11.60 -7.91 -6.11
N GLU A 141 -12.00 -8.94 -6.85
CA GLU A 141 -12.67 -10.11 -6.30
C GLU A 141 -11.76 -10.81 -5.26
N ARG A 142 -12.37 -11.19 -4.13
CA ARG A 142 -11.79 -11.80 -2.90
C ARG A 142 -11.41 -10.83 -1.79
N ASP A 143 -11.91 -11.17 -0.61
CA ASP A 143 -11.54 -10.51 0.64
C ASP A 143 -10.10 -10.86 1.04
N ARG A 144 -9.49 -9.96 1.80
CA ARG A 144 -8.13 -10.09 2.32
C ARG A 144 -8.19 -10.42 3.80
N SER A 145 -7.54 -11.52 4.17
CA SER A 145 -7.42 -11.94 5.57
C SER A 145 -6.57 -10.93 6.35
N ALA A 146 -7.10 -10.44 7.47
CA ALA A 146 -6.43 -9.50 8.33
C ALA A 146 -6.76 -9.78 9.80
N GLU A 147 -6.05 -9.09 10.68
CA GLU A 147 -6.32 -9.05 12.11
C GLU A 147 -6.43 -7.59 12.53
N ARG A 148 -7.52 -7.25 13.20
CA ARG A 148 -7.60 -6.04 14.00
C ARG A 148 -6.84 -6.32 15.29
N VAL A 149 -5.75 -5.61 15.54
CA VAL A 149 -4.88 -5.85 16.70
C VAL A 149 -5.36 -5.09 17.93
N GLY A 150 -6.00 -3.94 17.70
CA GLY A 150 -6.48 -3.08 18.76
C GLY A 150 -6.90 -1.73 18.22
N TRP A 151 -7.00 -0.76 19.12
CA TRP A 151 -7.53 0.57 18.82
C TRP A 151 -6.61 1.68 19.30
N PHE A 152 -6.63 2.78 18.55
CA PHE A 152 -6.13 4.07 19.00
C PHE A 152 -7.30 5.02 19.19
N THR A 153 -7.32 5.68 20.35
CA THR A 153 -8.31 6.69 20.72
C THR A 153 -7.64 8.05 20.77
N PHE A 154 -8.22 9.06 20.13
CA PHE A 154 -7.71 10.43 20.13
C PHE A 154 -8.84 11.45 20.03
N SER A 155 -8.56 12.71 20.36
CA SER A 155 -9.53 13.80 20.24
C SER A 155 -9.14 14.74 19.11
N LEU A 156 -10.10 15.07 18.24
CA LEU A 156 -9.93 16.04 17.17
C LEU A 156 -11.20 16.89 17.05
N GLU A 157 -11.05 18.21 16.99
CA GLU A 157 -12.18 19.16 16.92
C GLU A 157 -13.22 18.96 18.05
N GLY A 158 -12.75 18.60 19.25
CA GLY A 158 -13.61 18.33 20.40
C GLY A 158 -14.43 17.02 20.30
N ARG A 159 -14.12 16.15 19.33
CA ARG A 159 -14.75 14.84 19.15
C ARG A 159 -13.75 13.75 19.48
N GLU A 160 -14.18 12.79 20.28
CA GLU A 160 -13.47 11.53 20.43
C GLU A 160 -13.55 10.74 19.12
N CYS A 161 -12.39 10.28 18.66
CA CYS A 161 -12.19 9.51 17.45
C CYS A 161 -11.50 8.20 17.83
N ARG A 162 -11.83 7.13 17.11
CA ARG A 162 -11.22 5.83 17.28
C ARG A 162 -10.89 5.23 15.93
N VAL A 163 -9.74 4.58 15.83
CA VAL A 163 -9.28 3.85 14.63
C VAL A 163 -8.64 2.54 15.05
N ALA A 164 -8.97 1.48 14.32
CA ALA A 164 -8.39 0.17 14.47
C ALA A 164 -7.00 0.11 13.83
N ALA A 165 -6.05 -0.47 14.57
CA ALA A 165 -4.77 -0.92 14.04
C ALA A 165 -4.94 -2.29 13.41
N ILE A 166 -4.52 -2.45 12.16
CA ILE A 166 -4.75 -3.63 11.34
C ILE A 166 -3.41 -4.26 10.94
N ARG A 167 -3.36 -5.59 10.97
CA ARG A 167 -2.29 -6.41 10.42
C ARG A 167 -2.84 -7.24 9.26
N LEU A 168 -2.20 -7.19 8.10
CA LEU A 168 -2.58 -8.07 6.98
C LEU A 168 -1.98 -9.46 7.18
N LEU A 169 -2.81 -10.51 7.11
CA LEU A 169 -2.40 -11.90 7.31
C LEU A 169 -2.08 -12.56 5.98
N GLU A 170 -0.99 -12.12 5.35
CA GLU A 170 -0.64 -12.50 3.99
C GLU A 170 0.83 -12.89 3.87
N PRO A 171 1.17 -13.80 2.95
CA PRO A 171 2.56 -14.14 2.71
C PRO A 171 3.41 -12.91 2.39
N GLY A 172 4.58 -12.83 3.02
CA GLY A 172 5.53 -11.74 2.84
C GLY A 172 5.24 -10.46 3.65
N VAL A 173 4.14 -10.39 4.39
CA VAL A 173 3.87 -9.30 5.33
C VAL A 173 4.52 -9.64 6.69
N PRO A 174 5.39 -8.78 7.25
CA PRO A 174 5.97 -8.97 8.58
C PRO A 174 4.91 -9.01 9.69
N GLU A 175 5.13 -9.81 10.74
CA GLU A 175 4.19 -9.92 11.87
C GLU A 175 4.06 -8.62 12.67
N ASP A 176 5.07 -7.75 12.65
CA ASP A 176 5.07 -6.44 13.29
C ASP A 176 4.54 -5.32 12.37
N SER A 177 4.15 -5.64 11.13
CA SER A 177 3.58 -4.65 10.20
C SER A 177 2.14 -4.29 10.59
N LEU A 178 2.01 -3.19 11.32
CA LEU A 178 0.72 -2.59 11.69
C LEU A 178 0.43 -1.37 10.82
N GLN A 179 -0.84 -1.24 10.44
CA GLN A 179 -1.31 -0.16 9.58
C GLN A 179 -2.68 0.34 10.04
N ILE A 180 -2.98 1.61 9.77
CA ILE A 180 -4.33 2.13 9.81
C ILE A 180 -4.80 2.28 8.38
N LEU A 181 -5.80 1.50 7.98
CA LEU A 181 -6.53 1.71 6.73
C LEU A 181 -7.77 2.53 7.07
N PHE A 182 -7.93 3.75 6.54
CA PHE A 182 -9.01 4.63 6.97
C PHE A 182 -9.70 5.40 5.85
N LYS A 183 -10.92 5.83 6.16
CA LYS A 183 -11.68 6.87 5.45
C LYS A 183 -12.01 7.98 6.42
N ASP A 184 -12.18 9.18 5.90
CA ASP A 184 -12.58 10.36 6.65
C ASP A 184 -13.45 11.28 5.77
N ARG A 185 -13.81 12.47 6.27
CA ARG A 185 -14.68 13.41 5.52
C ARG A 185 -14.05 14.02 4.27
N THR A 186 -12.74 13.87 4.06
CA THR A 186 -12.05 14.32 2.85
C THR A 186 -12.19 13.34 1.67
N ASN A 187 -12.54 12.07 1.93
CA ASN A 187 -12.55 11.02 0.90
C ASN A 187 -13.52 11.31 -0.25
N GLY A 188 -13.02 11.12 -1.48
CA GLY A 188 -13.77 11.30 -2.72
C GLY A 188 -13.99 12.75 -3.13
N ARG A 189 -13.45 13.71 -2.37
CA ARG A 189 -13.53 15.16 -2.67
C ARG A 189 -12.15 15.80 -2.69
N GLU A 190 -11.40 15.62 -1.60
CA GLU A 190 -10.05 16.16 -1.43
C GLU A 190 -9.00 15.03 -1.43
N SER A 191 -9.36 13.85 -0.90
CA SER A 191 -8.49 12.66 -0.84
C SER A 191 -9.06 11.47 -1.63
N TYR A 192 -8.23 10.45 -1.86
CA TYR A 192 -8.59 9.30 -2.70
C TYR A 192 -9.84 8.55 -2.19
N HIS A 193 -10.74 8.21 -3.10
CA HIS A 193 -12.09 7.75 -2.75
C HIS A 193 -12.14 6.38 -2.04
N ILE A 194 -11.19 5.48 -2.32
CA ILE A 194 -11.12 4.16 -1.66
C ILE A 194 -10.64 4.29 -0.21
N GLY A 195 -9.80 5.26 0.13
CA GLY A 195 -9.15 5.31 1.44
C GLY A 195 -7.70 5.73 1.35
N ARG A 196 -7.11 5.95 2.52
CA ARG A 196 -5.68 6.19 2.72
C ARG A 196 -5.15 5.29 3.81
N TYR A 197 -3.86 4.98 3.75
CA TYR A 197 -3.19 4.12 4.71
C TYR A 197 -2.16 4.92 5.51
N LEU A 198 -1.86 4.44 6.70
CA LEU A 198 -0.79 4.93 7.54
C LEU A 198 -0.09 3.72 8.14
N ASP A 199 1.18 3.52 7.80
CA ASP A 199 2.01 2.52 8.45
C ASP A 199 2.38 3.01 9.85
N LEU A 200 2.38 2.10 10.83
CA LEU A 200 2.59 2.42 12.23
C LEU A 200 3.96 1.96 12.69
N ASP A 201 4.77 2.92 13.15
CA ASP A 201 6.04 2.64 13.78
C ASP A 201 5.87 2.57 15.31
N PRO A 202 6.28 1.47 15.96
CA PRO A 202 6.33 1.41 17.41
C PRO A 202 7.43 2.36 17.93
N LEU A 203 7.17 3.00 19.06
CA LEU A 203 8.13 3.81 19.79
C LEU A 203 8.83 2.96 20.87
N GLU A 204 10.02 3.39 21.29
CA GLU A 204 10.83 2.67 22.29
C GLU A 204 10.10 2.45 23.63
N ASP A 205 9.16 3.33 23.96
CA ASP A 205 8.37 3.31 25.20
C ASP A 205 7.08 2.46 25.09
N GLY A 206 6.85 1.80 23.96
CA GLY A 206 5.67 0.97 23.70
C GLY A 206 4.44 1.73 23.20
N GLY A 207 4.54 3.05 22.99
CA GLY A 207 3.55 3.83 22.23
C GLY A 207 3.69 3.63 20.72
N TYR A 208 2.79 4.24 19.96
CA TYR A 208 2.85 4.31 18.51
C TYR A 208 2.77 5.76 18.05
N LEU A 209 3.56 6.08 17.03
CA LEU A 209 3.42 7.34 16.32
C LEU A 209 2.27 7.23 15.30
N VAL A 210 1.14 7.85 15.62
CA VAL A 210 0.02 8.01 14.69
C VAL A 210 0.11 9.40 14.05
N ASP A 211 0.87 9.50 12.97
CA ASP A 211 1.07 10.75 12.24
C ASP A 211 0.34 10.73 10.89
N PHE A 212 -0.84 11.34 10.84
CA PHE A 212 -1.64 11.41 9.61
C PHE A 212 -0.96 12.21 8.49
N ASN A 213 0.09 13.01 8.78
CA ASN A 213 0.89 13.68 7.75
C ASN A 213 1.65 12.71 6.85
N ARG A 214 1.85 11.47 7.34
CA ARG A 214 2.49 10.36 6.62
C ARG A 214 1.47 9.43 5.96
N SER A 215 0.17 9.75 6.03
CA SER A 215 -0.83 8.93 5.35
C SER A 215 -0.68 9.03 3.83
N TYR A 216 -0.81 7.90 3.14
CA TYR A 216 -0.56 7.75 1.72
C TYR A 216 -1.72 7.07 1.00
N ASN A 217 -1.84 7.31 -0.30
CA ASN A 217 -2.81 6.64 -1.14
C ASN A 217 -2.32 5.23 -1.50
N PRO A 218 -3.22 4.25 -1.58
CA PRO A 218 -2.84 2.93 -2.04
C PRO A 218 -2.41 2.92 -3.52
N ALA A 219 -1.65 1.90 -3.91
CA ALA A 219 -1.12 1.75 -5.28
C ALA A 219 -2.21 1.84 -6.38
N CYS A 220 -3.43 1.38 -6.10
CA CYS A 220 -4.57 1.47 -7.00
C CYS A 220 -5.03 2.91 -7.30
N ALA A 221 -4.60 3.90 -6.50
CA ALA A 221 -4.81 5.32 -6.82
C ALA A 221 -3.99 5.78 -8.04
N PHE A 222 -2.94 5.04 -8.39
CA PHE A 222 -2.03 5.36 -9.47
C PHE A 222 -2.08 4.34 -10.62
N SER A 223 -2.59 3.12 -10.38
CA SER A 223 -2.67 2.11 -11.42
C SER A 223 -3.76 1.05 -11.18
N PRO A 224 -4.57 0.70 -12.19
CA PRO A 224 -5.64 -0.31 -12.06
C PRO A 224 -5.11 -1.75 -11.94
N HIS A 225 -3.80 -1.94 -12.01
CA HIS A 225 -3.15 -3.25 -11.94
C HIS A 225 -2.85 -3.73 -10.51
N TYR A 226 -3.23 -2.95 -9.50
CA TYR A 226 -3.06 -3.31 -8.09
C TYR A 226 -4.38 -3.72 -7.43
N ASN A 227 -4.30 -4.70 -6.53
CA ASN A 227 -5.39 -5.08 -5.65
C ASN A 227 -5.12 -4.50 -4.25
N CYS A 228 -6.01 -3.63 -3.80
CA CYS A 228 -5.90 -2.88 -2.55
C CYS A 228 -7.00 -3.27 -1.56
N PRO A 229 -6.68 -3.37 -0.26
CA PRO A 229 -7.70 -3.58 0.76
C PRO A 229 -8.55 -2.31 0.92
N VAL A 230 -9.85 -2.45 1.13
CA VAL A 230 -10.72 -1.33 1.45
C VAL A 230 -10.68 -1.11 2.97
N PRO A 231 -10.53 0.12 3.47
CA PRO A 231 -10.64 0.42 4.89
C PRO A 231 -11.93 -0.14 5.50
N PRO A 232 -11.84 -0.82 6.66
CA PRO A 232 -13.02 -1.41 7.28
C PRO A 232 -13.99 -0.33 7.77
N PRO A 233 -15.30 -0.63 7.91
CA PRO A 233 -16.31 0.35 8.29
C PRO A 233 -16.00 1.11 9.59
N GLU A 234 -15.43 0.43 10.59
CA GLU A 234 -15.03 1.01 11.87
C GLU A 234 -13.92 2.07 11.75
N ASN A 235 -13.13 2.05 10.67
CA ASN A 235 -12.10 3.05 10.39
C ASN A 235 -12.62 4.19 9.49
N ARG A 236 -13.94 4.40 9.45
CA ARG A 236 -14.53 5.59 8.83
C ARG A 236 -14.69 6.71 9.88
N LEU A 237 -13.72 7.62 9.89
CA LEU A 237 -13.73 8.81 10.73
C LEU A 237 -14.80 9.82 10.28
N VAL A 238 -15.48 10.42 11.25
CA VAL A 238 -16.50 11.46 11.03
C VAL A 238 -15.92 12.88 11.03
N VAL A 239 -14.61 13.00 11.13
CA VAL A 239 -13.83 14.25 11.07
C VAL A 239 -13.12 14.35 9.72
N ALA A 240 -12.61 15.54 9.36
CA ALA A 240 -11.80 15.72 8.15
C ALA A 240 -10.31 15.67 8.52
N ILE A 241 -9.58 14.71 7.96
CA ILE A 241 -8.14 14.58 8.19
C ILE A 241 -7.38 15.25 7.04
N ARG A 242 -7.16 16.57 7.15
CA ARG A 242 -6.40 17.36 6.17
C ARG A 242 -4.89 17.30 6.41
N ALA A 243 -4.35 16.09 6.37
CA ALA A 243 -2.93 15.77 6.46
C ALA A 243 -2.63 14.59 5.53
N GLY A 244 -1.38 14.46 5.07
CA GLY A 244 -0.97 13.37 4.18
C GLY A 244 -1.41 13.56 2.74
N GLU A 245 -1.49 12.46 1.99
CA GLU A 245 -1.82 12.51 0.57
C GLU A 245 -3.27 12.95 0.29
N MET A 246 -3.41 13.71 -0.79
CA MET A 246 -4.66 14.12 -1.43
C MET A 246 -4.94 13.22 -2.63
N MET A 247 -6.04 13.45 -3.33
CA MET A 247 -6.30 12.80 -4.62
C MET A 247 -5.15 13.12 -5.62
N PRO A 248 -4.59 12.10 -6.29
CA PRO A 248 -3.63 12.35 -7.37
C PRO A 248 -4.27 13.15 -8.52
N GLU A 249 -3.50 14.02 -9.14
CA GLU A 249 -3.96 14.88 -10.25
C GLU A 249 -3.22 14.52 -11.56
N PRO A 250 -3.89 14.60 -12.73
CA PRO A 250 -3.25 14.42 -14.04
C PRO A 250 -2.13 15.43 -14.37
#